data_AF-A0A316Q2M0-F1
#
_entry.id   AF-A0A316Q2M0-F1
#
_cell.length_a   1.000
_cell.length_b   1.000
_cell.length_c   1.000
_cell.angle_alpha   90.00
_cell.angle_beta   90.00
_cell.angle_gamma   90.00
#
_symmetry.space_group_name_H-M   'P 1'
#
loop_
_entity.id
_entity.type
_entity.pdbx_description
1 polymer ?
#
loop_
_entity_poly.entity_id
_entity_poly.type
_entity_poly.pdbx_seq_one_letter_code
_entity_poly.pdbx_strand_id
1 'polypeptide(L)'
;MQLTDRIKNCNGCGACVVACKYVCVKMEEKDGLLRPAVNENGCNKCNACVLFCPLYNPVELPEFQQFFESSEDVRNRDMAPIYRKTMRNAKEGKHTEFVGTLCQIAALKSLRGDKLDHSIALFPVYCDEEQRSSCAACAACKFYK
;
A
#
# COMPACT_ATOMS: atom_id res chain seq x y z
N MET A 1 -15.19 -14.03 -3.16
CA MET A 1 -14.61 -13.90 -1.81
C MET A 1 -13.84 -12.60 -1.77
N GLN A 2 -14.27 -11.65 -0.94
CA GLN A 2 -13.62 -10.34 -0.91
C GLN A 2 -12.28 -10.42 -0.17
N LEU A 3 -11.34 -9.54 -0.53
CA LEU A 3 -10.00 -9.55 0.07
C LEU A 3 -10.02 -9.26 1.57
N THR A 4 -10.95 -8.39 1.99
CA THR A 4 -11.14 -8.01 3.40
C THR A 4 -11.62 -9.16 4.28
N ASP A 5 -12.19 -10.22 3.70
CA ASP A 5 -12.60 -11.43 4.44
C ASP A 5 -11.37 -12.18 4.97
N ARG A 6 -10.24 -12.10 4.24
CA ARG A 6 -8.95 -12.72 4.61
C ARG A 6 -8.02 -11.74 5.32
N ILE A 7 -8.08 -10.46 4.95
CA ILE A 7 -7.21 -9.39 5.47
C ILE A 7 -8.05 -8.41 6.29
N LYS A 8 -8.41 -8.82 7.51
CA LYS A 8 -9.32 -8.05 8.38
C LYS A 8 -8.84 -6.63 8.65
N ASN A 9 -7.53 -6.46 8.89
CA ASN A 9 -6.92 -5.16 9.21
C ASN A 9 -6.39 -4.43 7.96
N CYS A 10 -7.08 -4.55 6.82
CA CYS A 10 -6.68 -3.85 5.60
C CYS A 10 -6.45 -2.36 5.87
N ASN A 11 -5.32 -1.79 5.44
CA ASN A 11 -5.05 -0.35 5.57
C ASN A 11 -5.37 0.45 4.30
N GLY A 12 -5.86 -0.19 3.24
CA GLY A 12 -6.21 0.50 1.99
C GLY A 12 -5.03 0.87 1.09
N CYS A 13 -3.84 0.26 1.28
CA CYS A 13 -2.62 0.68 0.57
C CYS A 13 -2.63 0.46 -0.95
N GLY A 14 -3.62 -0.24 -1.53
CA GLY A 14 -3.74 -0.40 -3.00
C GLY A 14 -2.76 -1.38 -3.65
N ALA A 15 -1.90 -2.09 -2.89
CA ALA A 15 -0.97 -3.09 -3.46
C ALA A 15 -1.68 -4.15 -4.32
N CYS A 16 -2.86 -4.59 -3.87
CA CYS A 16 -3.68 -5.59 -4.54
C CYS A 16 -4.15 -5.15 -5.93
N VAL A 17 -4.37 -3.86 -6.16
CA VAL A 17 -4.75 -3.29 -7.47
C VAL A 17 -3.59 -3.42 -8.46
N VAL A 18 -2.35 -3.16 -8.01
CA VAL A 18 -1.16 -3.31 -8.85
C VAL A 18 -0.84 -4.77 -9.12
N ALA A 19 -0.96 -5.62 -8.10
CA ALA A 19 -0.68 -7.05 -8.19
C ALA A 19 -1.66 -7.82 -9.10
N CYS A 20 -2.89 -7.32 -9.27
CA CYS A 20 -3.89 -7.99 -10.09
C CYS A 20 -3.64 -7.76 -11.58
N LYS A 21 -2.98 -8.72 -12.25
CA LYS A 21 -2.76 -8.69 -13.70
C LYS A 21 -4.04 -8.74 -14.55
N TYR A 22 -5.17 -9.14 -13.95
CA TYR A 22 -6.48 -9.21 -14.59
C TYR A 22 -7.34 -7.96 -14.34
N VAL A 23 -6.80 -6.96 -13.61
CA VAL A 23 -7.48 -5.68 -13.34
C VAL A 23 -8.86 -5.88 -12.67
N CYS A 24 -8.99 -6.92 -11.85
CA CYS A 24 -10.24 -7.26 -11.17
C CYS A 24 -10.39 -6.59 -9.81
N VAL A 25 -9.36 -5.90 -9.30
CA VAL A 25 -9.38 -5.24 -7.99
C VAL A 25 -9.43 -3.74 -8.19
N LYS A 26 -10.40 -3.08 -7.56
CA LYS A 26 -10.51 -1.61 -7.48
C LYS A 26 -10.55 -1.17 -6.02
N MET A 27 -10.18 0.07 -5.75
CA MET A 27 -10.38 0.67 -4.43
C MET A 27 -11.70 1.42 -4.43
N GLU A 28 -12.54 1.18 -3.43
CA GLU A 28 -13.82 1.85 -3.21
C GLU A 28 -13.84 2.41 -1.80
N GLU A 29 -14.47 3.55 -1.62
CA GLU A 29 -14.66 4.12 -0.29
C GLU A 29 -15.74 3.34 0.47
N LYS A 30 -15.40 2.91 1.67
CA LYS A 30 -16.32 2.24 2.59
C LYS A 30 -15.95 2.62 4.02
N ASP A 31 -16.93 3.15 4.76
CA ASP A 31 -16.76 3.61 6.14
C ASP A 31 -15.63 4.65 6.30
N GLY A 32 -15.51 5.58 5.32
CA GLY A 32 -14.46 6.61 5.28
C GLY A 32 -13.05 6.06 4.96
N LEU A 33 -12.96 4.83 4.47
CA LEU A 33 -11.70 4.14 4.19
C LEU A 33 -11.71 3.53 2.80
N LEU A 34 -10.59 3.62 2.08
CA LEU A 34 -10.42 2.87 0.86
C LEU A 34 -10.29 1.37 1.14
N ARG A 35 -11.16 0.58 0.52
CA ARG A 35 -11.22 -0.88 0.61
C ARG A 35 -11.16 -1.52 -0.78
N PRO A 36 -10.47 -2.65 -0.93
CA PRO A 36 -10.44 -3.34 -2.20
C PRO A 36 -11.77 -4.07 -2.47
N ALA A 37 -12.35 -3.82 -3.63
CA ALA A 37 -13.48 -4.56 -4.19
C ALA A 37 -12.98 -5.46 -5.33
N VAL A 38 -13.29 -6.76 -5.25
CA VAL A 38 -12.92 -7.74 -6.28
C VAL A 38 -14.12 -8.01 -7.19
N ASN A 39 -13.93 -7.81 -8.50
CA ASN A 39 -14.85 -8.30 -9.53
C ASN A 39 -14.64 -9.81 -9.73
N GLU A 40 -15.51 -10.60 -9.11
CA GLU A 40 -15.45 -12.07 -9.17
C GLU A 40 -15.65 -12.63 -10.58
N ASN A 41 -16.38 -11.93 -11.45
CA ASN A 41 -16.64 -12.39 -12.82
C ASN A 41 -15.38 -12.40 -13.69
N GLY A 42 -14.41 -11.50 -13.41
CA GLY A 42 -13.12 -11.46 -14.10
C GLY A 42 -11.99 -12.18 -13.34
N CYS A 43 -12.19 -12.45 -12.05
CA CYS A 43 -11.14 -12.95 -11.18
C CYS A 43 -10.83 -14.43 -11.45
N ASN A 44 -9.60 -14.72 -11.87
CA ASN A 44 -9.16 -16.09 -12.09
C ASN A 44 -8.67 -16.82 -10.81
N LYS A 45 -8.82 -16.20 -9.63
CA LYS A 45 -8.41 -16.74 -8.32
C LYS A 45 -6.91 -17.08 -8.19
N CYS A 46 -6.02 -16.38 -8.89
CA CYS A 46 -4.56 -16.60 -8.82
C CYS A 46 -3.89 -16.20 -7.48
N ASN A 47 -4.62 -15.61 -6.52
CA ASN A 47 -4.11 -15.15 -5.22
C ASN A 47 -3.01 -14.07 -5.24
N ALA A 48 -2.65 -13.49 -6.39
CA ALA A 48 -1.61 -12.45 -6.47
C ALA A 48 -1.88 -11.25 -5.54
N CYS A 49 -3.13 -10.78 -5.48
CA CYS A 49 -3.54 -9.69 -4.61
C CYS A 49 -3.32 -9.97 -3.10
N VAL A 50 -3.37 -11.23 -2.69
CA VAL A 50 -3.08 -11.66 -1.32
C VAL A 50 -1.57 -11.81 -1.11
N LEU A 51 -0.88 -12.45 -2.07
CA LEU A 51 0.57 -12.68 -2.01
C LEU A 51 1.36 -11.37 -1.85
N PHE A 52 0.95 -10.32 -2.58
CA PHE A 52 1.57 -8.99 -2.50
C PHE A 52 0.99 -8.09 -1.41
N CYS A 53 0.01 -8.57 -0.63
CA CYS A 53 -0.52 -7.79 0.49
C CYS A 53 0.52 -7.77 1.62
N PRO A 54 1.09 -6.61 1.99
CA PRO A 54 2.11 -6.55 3.03
C PRO A 54 1.54 -6.92 4.42
N LEU A 55 0.22 -6.89 4.59
CA LEU A 55 -0.42 -7.39 5.81
C LEU A 55 -0.46 -8.91 5.90
N TYR A 56 -0.53 -9.60 4.76
CA TYR A 56 -0.52 -11.06 4.68
C TYR A 56 0.91 -11.61 4.63
N ASN A 57 1.73 -11.05 3.73
CA ASN A 57 3.14 -11.38 3.57
C ASN A 57 3.97 -10.15 4.00
N PRO A 58 4.30 -10.03 5.30
CA PRO A 58 5.01 -8.87 5.82
C PRO A 58 6.35 -8.62 5.13
N VAL A 59 6.68 -7.34 5.04
CA VAL A 59 7.98 -6.83 4.61
C VAL A 59 8.65 -6.14 5.77
N GLU A 60 9.98 -6.10 5.75
CA GLU A 60 10.75 -5.36 6.74
C GLU A 60 10.87 -3.90 6.31
N LEU A 61 10.30 -2.98 7.08
CA LEU A 61 10.52 -1.55 6.84
C LEU A 61 11.87 -1.13 7.44
N PRO A 62 12.62 -0.24 6.77
CA PRO A 62 13.78 0.39 7.39
C PRO A 62 13.35 1.23 8.59
N GLU A 63 14.28 1.48 9.51
CA GLU A 63 14.06 2.45 10.58
C GLU A 63 14.07 3.86 9.98
N PHE A 64 13.01 4.62 10.24
CA PHE A 64 12.88 5.99 9.78
C PHE A 64 13.30 6.93 10.90
N GLN A 65 14.33 7.74 10.65
CA GLN A 65 14.79 8.76 11.61
C GLN A 65 13.87 9.99 11.62
N GLN A 66 13.17 10.25 10.51
CA GLN A 66 12.33 11.41 10.33
C GLN A 66 11.06 11.01 9.57
N PHE A 67 9.96 11.65 9.96
CA PHE A 67 8.69 11.61 9.25
C PHE A 67 8.33 13.01 8.75
N PHE A 68 7.58 13.05 7.67
CA PHE A 68 7.25 14.27 6.95
C PHE A 68 5.75 14.56 7.03
N GLU A 69 5.41 15.84 7.00
CA GLU A 69 4.05 16.31 6.75
C GLU A 69 3.83 16.45 5.25
N SER A 70 2.61 16.22 4.80
CA SER A 70 2.21 16.46 3.42
C SER A 70 0.93 17.26 3.41
N SER A 71 0.85 18.26 2.55
CA SER A 71 -0.37 19.04 2.29
C SER A 71 -1.41 18.26 1.48
N GLU A 72 -1.00 17.15 0.84
CA GLU A 72 -1.90 16.25 0.13
C GLU A 72 -2.46 15.20 1.07
N ASP A 73 -3.68 14.72 0.79
CA ASP A 73 -4.20 13.49 1.40
C ASP A 73 -3.46 12.28 0.83
N VAL A 74 -2.23 12.07 1.30
CA VAL A 74 -1.37 10.96 0.93
C VAL A 74 -2.05 9.62 1.20
N ARG A 75 -2.93 9.56 2.19
CA ARG A 75 -3.61 8.34 2.62
C ARG A 75 -4.64 7.87 1.59
N ASN A 76 -5.56 8.75 1.20
CA ASN A 76 -6.72 8.37 0.39
C ASN A 76 -6.55 8.62 -1.12
N ARG A 77 -5.35 8.96 -1.59
CA ARG A 77 -5.07 9.08 -3.03
C ARG A 77 -5.03 7.73 -3.74
N ASP A 78 -5.24 7.74 -5.06
CA ASP A 78 -5.06 6.55 -5.90
C ASP A 78 -3.57 6.15 -5.98
N MET A 79 -3.21 5.12 -5.22
CA MET A 79 -1.83 4.67 -5.10
C MET A 79 -1.35 3.83 -6.30
N ALA A 80 -2.24 3.21 -7.07
CA ALA A 80 -1.81 2.26 -8.11
C ALA A 80 -0.99 2.93 -9.24
N PRO A 81 -1.35 4.13 -9.74
CA PRO A 81 -0.51 4.89 -10.66
C PRO A 81 0.85 5.28 -10.05
N ILE A 82 0.86 5.66 -8.77
CA ILE A 82 2.06 6.11 -8.06
C ILE A 82 3.06 4.96 -7.96
N TYR A 83 2.65 3.78 -7.49
CA TYR A 83 3.53 2.61 -7.45
C TYR A 83 4.10 2.27 -8.83
N ARG A 84 3.26 2.25 -9.87
CA ARG A 84 3.70 1.93 -11.24
C ARG A 84 4.72 2.95 -11.76
N LYS A 85 4.51 4.25 -11.48
CA LYS A 85 5.44 5.33 -11.85
C LYS A 85 6.76 5.19 -11.09
N THR A 86 6.70 4.98 -9.78
CA THR A 86 7.91 4.81 -8.94
C THR A 86 8.73 3.61 -9.38
N MET A 87 8.10 2.45 -9.58
CA MET A 87 8.79 1.25 -10.03
C MET A 87 9.38 1.40 -11.45
N ARG A 88 8.70 2.12 -12.35
CA ARG A 88 9.19 2.41 -13.69
C ARG A 88 10.42 3.32 -13.66
N ASN A 89 10.33 4.44 -12.95
CA ASN A 89 11.44 5.39 -12.86
C ASN A 89 12.68 4.74 -12.22
N ALA A 90 12.49 3.96 -11.15
CA ALA A 90 13.58 3.21 -10.51
C ALA A 90 14.22 2.20 -11.47
N LYS A 91 13.42 1.48 -12.27
CA LYS A 91 13.93 0.56 -13.30
C LYS A 91 14.74 1.28 -14.38
N GLU A 92 14.41 2.53 -14.66
CA GLU A 92 15.16 3.40 -15.59
C GLU A 92 16.40 4.06 -14.94
N GLY A 93 16.71 3.76 -13.67
CA GLY A 93 17.84 4.33 -12.94
C GLY A 93 17.63 5.79 -12.52
N LYS A 94 16.41 6.32 -12.61
CA LYS A 94 16.09 7.70 -12.23
C LYS A 94 15.97 7.79 -10.71
N HIS A 95 16.62 8.80 -10.13
CA HIS A 95 16.36 9.18 -8.75
C HIS A 95 14.86 9.46 -8.58
N THR A 96 14.23 8.76 -7.65
CA THR A 96 12.78 8.75 -7.49
C THR A 96 12.42 8.88 -6.03
N GLU A 97 11.75 9.97 -5.69
CA GLU A 97 11.19 10.16 -4.36
C GLU A 97 9.85 9.43 -4.23
N PHE A 98 9.67 8.73 -3.12
CA PHE A 98 8.41 8.10 -2.77
C PHE A 98 7.94 8.62 -1.41
N VAL A 99 6.99 9.53 -1.45
CA VAL A 99 6.27 10.03 -0.28
C VAL A 99 5.12 9.07 0.02
N GLY A 100 4.96 8.59 1.24
CA GLY A 100 3.88 7.64 1.55
C GLY A 100 3.77 7.27 3.01
N THR A 101 2.58 6.80 3.43
CA THR A 101 2.40 6.23 4.78
C THR A 101 3.17 4.91 4.90
N LEU A 102 3.38 4.44 6.14
CA LEU A 102 4.11 3.20 6.39
C LEU A 102 3.52 1.99 5.64
N CYS A 103 2.19 1.88 5.56
CA CYS A 103 1.53 0.79 4.83
C CYS A 103 1.67 0.92 3.30
N GLN A 104 1.82 2.13 2.77
CA GLN A 104 2.08 2.39 1.36
C GLN A 104 3.54 2.10 1.00
N ILE A 105 4.49 2.47 1.86
CA ILE A 105 5.90 2.07 1.70
C ILE A 105 6.03 0.54 1.74
N ALA A 106 5.35 -0.10 2.68
CA ALA A 106 5.30 -1.56 2.77
C ALA A 106 4.72 -2.20 1.50
N ALA A 107 3.69 -1.59 0.91
CA ALA A 107 3.13 -2.03 -0.36
C ALA A 107 4.13 -1.91 -1.53
N LEU A 108 4.83 -0.78 -1.66
CA LEU A 108 5.87 -0.59 -2.68
C LEU A 108 6.96 -1.66 -2.55
N LYS A 109 7.43 -1.90 -1.32
CA LYS A 109 8.49 -2.88 -1.04
C LYS A 109 8.00 -4.31 -1.34
N SER A 110 6.78 -4.66 -0.96
CA SER A 110 6.15 -5.95 -1.28
C SER A 110 6.03 -6.19 -2.80
N LEU A 111 5.55 -5.20 -3.56
CA LEU A 111 5.43 -5.26 -5.02
C LEU A 111 6.78 -5.46 -5.73
N ARG A 112 7.89 -5.16 -5.06
CA ARG A 112 9.26 -5.30 -5.54
C ARG A 112 9.99 -6.53 -4.98
N GLY A 113 9.29 -7.44 -4.30
CA GLY A 113 9.91 -8.65 -3.73
C GLY A 113 10.75 -8.37 -2.50
N ASP A 114 10.27 -7.47 -1.63
CA ASP A 114 10.92 -7.04 -0.39
C ASP A 114 12.29 -6.35 -0.57
N LYS A 115 12.50 -5.74 -1.74
CA LYS A 115 13.72 -5.01 -2.08
C LYS A 115 13.39 -3.65 -2.64
N LEU A 116 14.16 -2.64 -2.28
CA LEU A 116 14.07 -1.31 -2.86
C LEU A 116 15.36 -1.00 -3.62
N ASP A 117 15.18 -0.33 -4.75
CA ASP A 117 16.30 0.15 -5.55
C ASP A 117 17.02 1.29 -4.82
N HIS A 118 18.34 1.40 -4.94
CA HIS A 118 19.09 2.52 -4.37
C HIS A 118 18.66 3.88 -4.95
N SER A 119 18.04 3.87 -6.13
CA SER A 119 17.46 5.07 -6.75
C SER A 119 16.16 5.56 -6.09
N ILE A 120 15.54 4.79 -5.20
CA ILE A 120 14.29 5.17 -4.52
C ILE A 120 14.60 5.78 -3.15
N ALA A 121 14.32 7.07 -2.99
CA ALA A 121 14.35 7.74 -1.70
C ALA A 121 12.95 7.69 -1.05
N LEU A 122 12.87 7.20 0.18
CA LEU A 122 11.60 7.09 0.92
C LEU A 122 11.39 8.32 1.82
N PHE A 123 10.21 8.92 1.73
CA PHE A 123 9.77 10.02 2.58
C PHE A 123 8.51 9.57 3.34
N PRO A 124 8.68 8.90 4.49
CA PRO A 124 7.55 8.41 5.28
C PRO A 124 6.74 9.59 5.82
N VAL A 125 5.42 9.56 5.62
CA VAL A 125 4.52 10.53 6.26
C VAL A 125 3.96 9.99 7.55
N TYR A 126 3.69 10.88 8.50
CA TYR A 126 3.06 10.52 9.77
C TYR A 126 1.73 9.81 9.54
N CYS A 127 1.48 8.78 10.34
CA CYS A 127 0.14 8.22 10.44
C CYS A 127 -0.65 9.08 11.42
N ASP A 128 -1.68 9.77 10.93
CA ASP A 128 -2.59 10.60 11.72
C ASP A 128 -3.10 9.87 12.98
N GLU A 129 -2.87 10.46 14.16
CA GLU A 129 -3.23 9.90 15.47
C GLU A 129 -4.75 9.85 15.71
N GLU A 130 -5.49 10.87 15.27
CA GLU A 130 -6.96 10.88 15.34
C GLU A 130 -7.50 9.70 14.56
N GLN A 131 -6.93 9.48 13.38
CA GLN A 131 -7.37 8.44 12.47
C GLN A 131 -6.82 7.06 12.84
N ARG A 132 -5.72 6.95 13.59
CA ARG A 132 -5.35 5.68 14.27
C ARG A 132 -6.33 5.36 15.39
N SER A 133 -6.81 6.38 16.11
CA SER A 133 -7.77 6.21 17.19
C SER A 133 -9.17 5.85 16.67
N SER A 134 -9.56 6.36 15.50
CA SER A 134 -10.89 6.11 14.90
C SER A 134 -10.95 4.90 13.95
N CYS A 135 -9.81 4.36 13.52
CA CYS A 135 -9.75 3.22 12.58
C CYS A 135 -9.06 2.00 13.19
N ALA A 136 -9.81 0.94 13.48
CA ALA A 136 -9.29 -0.30 14.08
C ALA A 136 -8.12 -0.93 13.29
N ALA A 137 -8.16 -0.87 11.95
CA ALA A 137 -7.07 -1.38 11.10
C ALA A 137 -5.77 -0.56 11.24
N CYS A 138 -5.89 0.76 11.46
CA CYS A 138 -4.76 1.63 11.68
C CYS A 138 -4.25 1.58 13.13
N ALA A 139 -5.15 1.41 14.11
CA ALA A 139 -4.80 1.17 15.51
C ALA A 139 -3.91 -0.07 15.66
N ALA A 140 -4.27 -1.17 14.98
CA ALA A 140 -3.55 -2.44 14.98
C ALA A 140 -2.53 -2.57 13.84
N CYS A 141 -2.11 -1.46 13.22
CA CYS A 141 -1.21 -1.50 12.08
C CYS A 141 0.20 -1.93 12.51
N LYS A 142 0.62 -3.13 12.10
CA LYS A 142 1.95 -3.70 12.43
C LYS A 142 3.15 -2.93 11.87
N PHE A 143 2.93 -1.98 10.96
CA PHE A 143 4.01 -1.14 10.43
C PHE A 143 4.29 0.06 11.32
N TYR A 144 3.35 0.44 12.18
CA TYR A 144 3.56 1.43 13.22
C TYR A 144 4.21 0.72 14.40
N LYS A 145 5.46 1.07 14.70
CA LYS A 145 6.24 0.56 15.84
C LYS A 145 6.47 1.67 16.84
#